data_AF-A0AA35VXE2-F1
#
_entry.id   AF-A0AA35VXE2-F1
#
_cell.length_a   1.000
_cell.length_b   1.000
_cell.length_c   1.000
_cell.angle_alpha   90.00
_cell.angle_beta   90.00
_cell.angle_gamma   90.00
#
_symmetry.space_group_name_H-M   'P 1'
#
loop_
_entity.id
_entity.type
_entity.pdbx_description
1 polymer ?
#
loop_
_entity_poly.entity_id
_entity_poly.type
_entity_poly.pdbx_seq_one_letter_code
_entity_poly.pdbx_strand_id
1 'polypeptide(L)'
;MVGGFVLALPVILYQVVRFVAPGLMPGERRYLFLFMPGALLAFFCGLAFAYFVLTPRAIPFLLTFGGDVAQTQIRISNLVDVMLRLLLWMGLAFETPVLMYLLAQLGIVSSRMFSRFRKYWVVIAFILGAIITPTFDPLNQTLVAAPLLALYEIGIFLAWLAGRARQREGNEIASLPEGQ
;
A
#
# COMPACT_ATOMS: atom_id res chain seq x y z
N MET A 1 18.41 9.79 6.53
CA MET A 1 17.06 10.36 6.67
C MET A 1 15.95 9.30 6.54
N VAL A 2 15.92 8.49 5.47
CA VAL A 2 14.85 7.50 5.24
C VAL A 2 14.75 6.40 6.31
N GLY A 3 15.87 5.91 6.85
CA GLY A 3 15.84 4.90 7.93
C GLY A 3 15.15 5.38 9.22
N GLY A 4 15.22 6.68 9.54
CA GLY A 4 14.50 7.25 10.68
C GLY A 4 12.99 7.30 10.46
N PHE A 5 12.52 7.44 9.22
CA PHE A 5 11.11 7.39 8.88
C PHE A 5 10.52 5.99 9.09
N VAL A 6 11.26 4.95 8.70
CA VAL A 6 10.86 3.54 8.91
C VAL A 6 10.67 3.23 10.39
N LEU A 7 11.60 3.70 11.25
CA LEU A 7 11.50 3.52 12.70
C LEU A 7 10.39 4.38 13.33
N ALA A 8 10.11 5.55 12.79
CA ALA A 8 9.03 6.43 13.25
C ALA A 8 7.63 5.94 12.82
N LEU A 9 7.54 4.99 11.89
CA LEU A 9 6.29 4.60 11.26
C LEU A 9 5.22 4.05 12.21
N PRO A 10 5.54 3.25 13.24
CA PRO A 10 4.56 2.85 14.25
C PRO A 10 3.94 4.05 14.97
N VAL A 11 4.76 5.08 15.26
CA VAL A 11 4.30 6.33 15.88
C VAL A 11 3.44 7.14 14.90
N ILE A 12 3.84 7.20 13.63
CA ILE A 12 3.08 7.90 12.58
C ILE A 12 1.71 7.24 12.40
N LEU A 13 1.66 5.92 12.24
CA LEU A 13 0.40 5.16 12.11
C LEU A 13 -0.50 5.38 13.32
N TYR A 14 0.06 5.33 14.54
CA TYR A 14 -0.69 5.61 15.76
C TYR A 14 -1.30 7.02 15.76
N GLN A 15 -0.55 8.03 15.32
CA GLN A 15 -1.03 9.42 15.25
C GLN A 15 -2.09 9.60 14.17
N VAL A 16 -1.93 8.98 13.00
CA VAL A 16 -2.93 9.00 11.92
C VAL A 16 -4.24 8.38 12.41
N VAL A 17 -4.19 7.21 13.06
CA VAL A 17 -5.38 6.57 13.64
C VAL A 17 -6.03 7.47 14.68
N ARG A 18 -5.23 8.08 15.57
CA ARG A 18 -5.74 8.98 16.61
C ARG A 18 -6.37 10.25 16.04
N PHE A 19 -5.90 10.73 14.90
CA PHE A 19 -6.46 11.87 14.18
C PHE A 19 -7.78 11.55 13.48
N VAL A 20 -7.93 10.35 12.92
CA VAL A 20 -9.15 9.91 12.23
C VAL A 20 -10.23 9.45 13.21
N ALA A 21 -9.83 8.84 14.34
CA ALA A 21 -10.73 8.34 15.38
C ALA A 21 -11.83 9.30 15.88
N PRO A 22 -11.60 10.61 16.10
CA PRO A 22 -12.67 11.53 16.54
C PRO A 22 -13.74 11.80 15.47
N GLY A 23 -13.46 11.53 14.19
CA GLY A 23 -14.43 11.70 13.08
C GLY A 23 -15.37 10.52 12.87
N LEU A 24 -15.28 9.48 13.72
CA LEU A 24 -15.99 8.20 13.54
C LEU A 24 -16.99 7.94 14.66
N MET A 25 -18.02 7.16 14.36
CA MET A 25 -18.99 6.76 15.38
C MET A 25 -18.32 5.91 16.46
N PRO A 26 -18.82 5.94 17.72
CA PRO A 26 -18.21 5.20 18.83
C PRO A 26 -18.03 3.70 18.57
N GLY A 27 -18.96 3.08 17.83
CA GLY A 27 -18.87 1.69 17.40
C GLY A 27 -17.82 1.44 16.30
N GLU A 28 -17.59 2.42 15.42
CA GLU A 28 -16.65 2.31 14.30
C GLU A 28 -15.19 2.50 14.74
N ARG A 29 -14.97 3.22 15.84
CA ARG A 29 -13.65 3.45 16.42
C ARG A 29 -12.94 2.14 16.81
N ARG A 30 -13.69 1.10 17.21
CA ARG A 30 -13.10 -0.22 17.55
C ARG A 30 -12.45 -0.89 16.34
N TYR A 31 -13.03 -0.72 15.14
CA TYR A 31 -12.46 -1.28 13.92
C TYR A 31 -11.10 -0.66 13.59
N LEU A 32 -10.92 0.65 13.80
CA LEU A 32 -9.62 1.30 13.61
C LEU A 32 -8.50 0.69 14.47
N PHE A 33 -8.78 0.41 15.74
CA PHE A 33 -7.78 -0.17 16.64
C PHE A 33 -7.48 -1.63 16.32
N LEU A 34 -8.49 -2.42 15.96
CA LEU A 34 -8.31 -3.81 15.54
C LEU A 34 -7.52 -3.93 14.23
N PHE A 35 -7.59 -2.89 13.39
CA PHE A 35 -6.97 -2.84 12.09
C PHE A 35 -5.49 -2.43 12.11
N MET A 36 -5.07 -1.70 13.14
CA MET A 36 -3.70 -1.21 13.33
C MET A 36 -2.59 -2.30 13.22
N PRO A 37 -2.72 -3.49 13.85
CA PRO A 37 -1.72 -4.56 13.66
C PRO A 37 -1.68 -5.09 12.21
N GLY A 38 -2.81 -5.07 11.50
CA GLY A 38 -2.87 -5.43 10.07
C GLY A 38 -2.11 -4.44 9.19
N ALA A 39 -2.24 -3.14 9.46
CA ALA A 39 -1.47 -2.10 8.78
C ALA A 39 0.04 -2.26 9.01
N LEU A 40 0.47 -2.40 10.27
CA LEU A 40 1.87 -2.66 10.60
C LEU A 40 2.42 -3.91 9.89
N LEU A 41 1.67 -5.01 9.92
CA LEU A 41 2.08 -6.24 9.25
C LEU A 41 2.17 -6.05 7.73
N ALA A 42 1.22 -5.35 7.11
CA ALA A 42 1.26 -5.03 5.70
C ALA A 42 2.49 -4.17 5.35
N PHE A 43 2.81 -3.16 6.15
CA PHE A 43 4.00 -2.34 5.97
C PHE A 43 5.29 -3.17 6.00
N PHE A 44 5.46 -4.02 7.02
CA PHE A 44 6.63 -4.90 7.11
C PHE A 44 6.69 -5.92 5.97
N CYS A 45 5.55 -6.45 5.53
CA CYS A 45 5.45 -7.28 4.33
C CYS A 45 5.90 -6.50 3.08
N GLY A 46 5.53 -5.23 2.96
CA GLY A 46 5.97 -4.36 1.87
C GLY A 46 7.48 -4.10 1.88
N LEU A 47 8.06 -3.90 3.06
CA LEU A 47 9.52 -3.80 3.23
C LEU A 47 10.22 -5.08 2.82
N ALA A 48 9.72 -6.23 3.29
CA ALA A 48 10.25 -7.54 2.95
C ALA A 48 10.15 -7.78 1.43
N PHE A 49 9.02 -7.46 0.81
CA PHE A 49 8.83 -7.56 -0.63
C PHE A 49 9.82 -6.67 -1.40
N ALA A 50 9.99 -5.42 -0.99
CA ALA A 50 10.95 -4.51 -1.62
C ALA A 50 12.39 -5.05 -1.53
N TYR A 51 12.78 -5.55 -0.37
CA TYR A 51 14.12 -6.06 -0.13
C TYR A 51 14.39 -7.40 -0.85
N PHE A 52 13.49 -8.38 -0.74
CA PHE A 52 13.72 -9.73 -1.27
C PHE A 52 13.27 -9.92 -2.72
N VAL A 53 12.37 -9.08 -3.24
CA VAL A 53 11.73 -9.31 -4.54
C VAL A 53 12.10 -8.23 -5.56
N LEU A 54 12.11 -6.95 -5.17
CA LEU A 54 12.41 -5.84 -6.08
C LEU A 54 13.89 -5.52 -6.16
N THR A 55 14.58 -5.39 -5.01
CA THR A 55 16.01 -5.08 -4.94
C THR A 55 16.89 -6.03 -5.77
N PRO A 56 16.78 -7.37 -5.68
CA PRO A 56 17.62 -8.28 -6.47
C PRO A 56 17.33 -8.21 -7.98
N ARG A 57 16.23 -7.59 -8.41
CA ARG A 57 15.93 -7.38 -9.83
C ARG A 57 16.38 -6.01 -10.31
N ALA A 58 16.22 -4.98 -9.46
CA ALA A 58 16.61 -3.62 -9.77
C ALA A 58 18.14 -3.42 -9.80
N ILE A 59 18.90 -4.02 -8.87
CA ILE A 59 20.36 -3.82 -8.78
C ILE A 59 21.11 -4.36 -10.02
N PRO A 60 20.89 -5.61 -10.47
CA PRO A 60 21.56 -6.12 -11.67
C PRO A 60 21.22 -5.30 -12.91
N PHE A 61 19.97 -4.86 -13.02
CA PHE A 61 19.57 -3.97 -14.09
C PHE A 61 20.40 -2.68 -14.06
N LEU A 62 20.48 -1.97 -12.93
CA LEU A 62 21.27 -0.75 -12.80
C LEU A 62 22.77 -0.95 -13.12
N LEU A 63 23.33 -2.11 -12.80
CA LEU A 63 24.74 -2.44 -13.05
C LEU A 63 25.02 -2.78 -14.52
N THR A 64 24.06 -3.40 -15.20
CA THR A 64 24.19 -3.82 -16.61
C THR A 64 23.64 -2.79 -17.60
N PHE A 65 22.89 -1.80 -17.10
CA PHE A 65 22.36 -0.70 -17.89
C PHE A 65 23.52 0.19 -18.39
N GLY A 66 23.77 0.17 -19.70
CA GLY A 66 24.86 0.92 -20.34
C GLY A 66 25.87 0.06 -21.12
N GLY A 67 25.88 -1.27 -20.90
CA GLY A 67 26.76 -2.21 -21.61
C GLY A 67 28.24 -1.81 -21.59
N ASP A 68 29.00 -2.20 -22.62
CA ASP A 68 30.42 -1.84 -22.78
C ASP A 68 30.66 -0.37 -23.21
N VAL A 69 29.58 0.43 -23.34
CA VAL A 69 29.62 1.79 -23.91
C VAL A 69 29.95 2.85 -22.85
N ALA A 70 29.64 2.57 -21.57
CA ALA A 70 29.93 3.45 -20.45
C ALA A 70 30.34 2.65 -19.21
N GLN A 71 31.48 2.98 -18.61
CA GLN A 71 31.87 2.40 -17.31
C GLN A 71 30.96 2.95 -16.22
N THR A 72 30.00 2.14 -15.76
CA THR A 72 29.03 2.52 -14.74
C THR A 72 29.71 2.63 -13.36
N GLN A 73 30.15 3.83 -12.99
CA GLN A 73 30.65 4.10 -11.64
C GLN A 73 29.48 4.40 -10.68
N ILE A 74 28.86 3.35 -10.15
CA ILE A 74 27.83 3.49 -9.12
C ILE A 74 28.48 3.87 -7.79
N ARG A 75 28.13 5.05 -7.26
CA ARG A 75 28.46 5.42 -5.88
C ARG A 75 27.57 4.62 -4.92
N ILE A 76 28.17 4.09 -3.84
CA ILE A 76 27.45 3.35 -2.79
C ILE A 76 26.29 4.19 -2.23
N SER A 77 26.46 5.51 -2.11
CA SER A 77 25.41 6.43 -1.69
C SER A 77 24.15 6.34 -2.57
N ASN A 78 24.33 6.30 -3.90
CA ASN A 78 23.22 6.24 -4.83
C ASN A 78 22.49 4.90 -4.76
N LEU A 79 23.25 3.80 -4.59
CA LEU A 79 22.68 2.47 -4.41
C LEU A 79 21.83 2.40 -3.14
N VAL A 80 22.37 2.88 -2.03
CA VAL A 80 21.67 2.93 -0.74
C VAL A 80 20.42 3.81 -0.83
N ASP A 81 20.49 4.96 -1.49
CA ASP A 81 19.34 5.84 -1.67
C ASP A 81 18.22 5.19 -2.51
N VAL A 82 18.58 4.48 -3.59
CA VAL A 82 17.62 3.73 -4.41
C VAL A 82 16.96 2.62 -3.58
N MET A 83 17.75 1.85 -2.82
CA MET A 83 17.21 0.82 -1.93
C MET A 83 16.25 1.42 -0.91
N LEU A 84 16.66 2.47 -0.20
CA LEU A 84 15.84 3.13 0.81
C LEU A 84 14.53 3.69 0.24
N ARG A 85 14.58 4.30 -0.96
CA ARG A 85 13.37 4.76 -1.66
C ARG A 85 12.44 3.61 -2.01
N LEU A 86 12.96 2.54 -2.60
CA LEU A 86 12.18 1.34 -2.93
C LEU A 86 11.51 0.76 -1.68
N LEU A 87 12.26 0.58 -0.59
CA LEU A 87 11.74 0.06 0.68
C LEU A 87 10.62 0.94 1.22
N LEU A 88 10.82 2.26 1.27
CA LEU A 88 9.84 3.20 1.82
C LEU A 88 8.55 3.25 0.98
N TRP A 89 8.67 3.41 -0.34
CA TRP A 89 7.51 3.54 -1.22
C TRP A 89 6.73 2.24 -1.33
N MET A 90 7.40 1.10 -1.32
CA MET A 90 6.72 -0.20 -1.35
C MET A 90 6.10 -0.56 -0.01
N GLY A 91 6.75 -0.22 1.11
CA GLY A 91 6.11 -0.30 2.42
C GLY A 91 4.80 0.48 2.46
N LEU A 92 4.83 1.73 1.98
CA LEU A 92 3.64 2.58 1.90
C LEU A 92 2.61 2.04 0.90
N ALA A 93 3.03 1.48 -0.23
CA ALA A 93 2.12 0.90 -1.20
C ALA A 93 1.37 -0.31 -0.64
N PHE A 94 1.98 -1.09 0.23
CA PHE A 94 1.30 -2.21 0.90
C PHE A 94 0.20 -1.76 1.88
N GLU A 95 0.19 -0.49 2.29
CA GLU A 95 -0.91 0.10 3.05
C GLU A 95 -2.15 0.36 2.18
N THR A 96 -2.02 0.38 0.84
CA THR A 96 -3.15 0.63 -0.07
C THR A 96 -4.31 -0.37 0.10
N PRO A 97 -4.11 -1.71 0.02
CA PRO A 97 -5.20 -2.67 0.20
C PRO A 97 -5.84 -2.59 1.58
N VAL A 98 -5.00 -2.29 2.58
CA VAL A 98 -5.38 -2.07 3.96
C VAL A 98 -6.31 -0.86 4.06
N LEU A 99 -5.91 0.30 3.55
CA LEU A 99 -6.72 1.50 3.54
C LEU A 99 -8.05 1.31 2.78
N MET A 100 -8.03 0.59 1.65
CA MET A 100 -9.23 0.27 0.87
C MET A 100 -10.22 -0.59 1.66
N TYR A 101 -9.74 -1.60 2.37
CA TYR A 101 -10.56 -2.43 3.26
C TYR A 101 -11.22 -1.57 4.34
N LEU A 102 -10.44 -0.71 5.01
CA LEU A 102 -10.95 0.15 6.07
C LEU A 102 -12.03 1.11 5.55
N LEU A 103 -11.78 1.79 4.43
CA LEU A 103 -12.75 2.70 3.82
C LEU A 103 -14.05 2.00 3.42
N ALA A 104 -13.96 0.74 2.98
CA ALA A 104 -15.13 -0.07 2.65
C ALA A 104 -15.89 -0.56 3.89
N GLN A 105 -15.17 -0.96 4.94
CA GLN A 105 -15.76 -1.37 6.22
C GLN A 105 -16.52 -0.20 6.89
N LEU A 106 -15.97 1.00 6.79
CA LEU A 106 -16.62 2.26 7.25
C LEU A 106 -17.79 2.69 6.35
N GLY A 107 -18.00 2.05 5.20
CA GLY A 107 -19.04 2.42 4.25
C GLY A 107 -18.81 3.73 3.50
N ILE A 108 -17.60 4.31 3.60
CA ILE A 108 -17.22 5.56 2.91
C ILE A 108 -17.09 5.31 1.41
N VAL A 109 -16.48 4.18 1.02
CA VAL A 109 -16.24 3.82 -0.37
C VAL A 109 -16.70 2.40 -0.66
N SER A 110 -17.46 2.20 -1.73
CA SER A 110 -17.86 0.85 -2.15
C SER A 110 -16.81 0.19 -3.05
N SER A 111 -16.74 -1.15 -3.04
CA SER A 111 -15.90 -1.91 -3.98
C SER A 111 -16.20 -1.58 -5.46
N ARG A 112 -17.45 -1.19 -5.78
CA ARG A 112 -17.84 -0.72 -7.12
C ARG A 112 -17.17 0.60 -7.48
N MET A 113 -17.00 1.52 -6.52
CA MET A 113 -16.32 2.80 -6.74
C MET A 113 -14.83 2.58 -7.03
N PHE A 114 -14.15 1.74 -6.24
CA PHE A 114 -12.76 1.36 -6.53
C PHE A 114 -12.64 0.67 -7.90
N SER A 115 -13.58 -0.21 -8.24
CA SER A 115 -13.57 -0.88 -9.54
C SER A 115 -13.72 0.09 -10.73
N ARG A 116 -14.50 1.17 -10.58
CA ARG A 116 -14.57 2.23 -11.61
C ARG A 116 -13.28 3.03 -11.71
N PHE A 117 -12.52 3.15 -10.63
CA PHE A 117 -11.28 3.91 -10.58
C PHE A 117 -10.05 3.16 -11.11
N ARG A 118 -10.18 1.86 -11.42
CA ARG A 118 -9.10 0.99 -11.96
C ARG A 118 -8.27 1.64 -13.06
N LYS A 119 -8.92 2.23 -14.07
CA LYS A 119 -8.22 2.86 -15.21
C LYS A 119 -7.34 4.05 -14.80
N TYR A 120 -7.72 4.79 -13.77
CA TYR A 120 -6.93 5.89 -13.24
C TYR A 120 -5.78 5.37 -12.39
N TRP A 121 -6.03 4.31 -11.60
CA TRP A 121 -4.99 3.68 -10.81
C TRP A 121 -3.86 3.12 -11.66
N VAL A 122 -4.16 2.60 -12.86
CA VAL A 122 -3.12 2.16 -13.80
C VAL A 122 -2.14 3.31 -14.10
N VAL A 123 -2.65 4.48 -14.44
CA VAL A 123 -1.82 5.65 -14.73
C VAL A 123 -1.04 6.09 -13.48
N ILE A 124 -1.69 6.13 -12.32
CA ILE A 124 -1.05 6.48 -11.04
C ILE A 124 0.09 5.52 -10.70
N ALA A 125 -0.09 4.22 -10.91
CA ALA A 125 0.94 3.21 -10.64
C ALA A 125 2.18 3.42 -11.51
N PHE A 126 2.03 3.77 -12.78
CA PHE A 126 3.16 4.11 -13.65
C PHE A 126 3.81 5.44 -13.27
N ILE A 127 3.03 6.46 -12.87
CA ILE A 127 3.58 7.72 -12.37
C ILE A 127 4.39 7.49 -11.09
N LEU A 128 3.86 6.72 -10.14
CA LEU A 128 4.58 6.31 -8.94
C LEU A 128 5.84 5.54 -9.29
N GLY A 129 5.75 4.58 -10.23
CA GLY A 129 6.91 3.88 -10.76
C GLY A 129 8.02 4.84 -11.20
N ALA A 130 7.68 5.85 -12.00
CA ALA A 130 8.62 6.85 -12.49
C ALA A 130 9.21 7.78 -11.41
N ILE A 131 8.48 8.01 -10.31
CA ILE A 131 8.98 8.79 -9.17
C ILE A 131 9.93 7.94 -8.30
N ILE A 132 9.62 6.65 -8.19
CA ILE A 132 10.36 5.71 -7.33
C ILE A 132 11.65 5.26 -8.00
N THR A 133 11.61 4.96 -9.30
CA THR A 133 12.79 4.48 -10.04
C THR A 133 13.69 5.66 -10.41
N PRO A 134 15.03 5.52 -10.26
CA PRO A 134 15.96 6.56 -10.69
C PRO A 134 16.06 6.66 -12.21
N THR A 135 15.72 5.58 -12.91
CA THR A 135 15.75 5.45 -14.36
C THR A 135 14.31 5.48 -14.89
N PHE A 136 14.10 6.28 -15.95
CA PHE A 136 12.82 6.37 -16.67
C PHE A 136 12.72 5.30 -17.77
N ASP A 137 13.24 4.10 -17.52
CA ASP A 137 13.15 3.00 -18.47
C ASP A 137 11.88 2.17 -18.23
N PRO A 138 11.22 1.67 -19.30
CA PRO A 138 9.97 0.93 -19.18
C PRO A 138 10.06 -0.35 -18.33
N LEU A 139 11.24 -0.98 -18.27
CA LEU A 139 11.42 -2.27 -17.59
C LEU A 139 11.40 -2.09 -16.07
N ASN A 140 12.24 -1.21 -15.53
CA ASN A 140 12.26 -0.91 -14.10
C ASN A 140 10.97 -0.23 -13.66
N GLN A 141 10.40 0.66 -14.49
CA GLN A 141 9.14 1.30 -14.17
C GLN A 141 8.01 0.27 -14.05
N THR A 142 7.95 -0.70 -14.97
CA THR A 142 6.95 -1.79 -14.91
C THR A 142 7.20 -2.73 -13.74
N LEU A 143 8.46 -2.98 -13.38
CA LEU A 143 8.83 -3.80 -12.23
C LEU A 143 8.25 -3.26 -10.91
N VAL A 144 8.18 -1.93 -10.77
CA VAL A 144 7.54 -1.25 -9.63
C VAL A 144 6.03 -1.09 -9.82
N ALA A 145 5.56 -0.75 -11.02
CA ALA A 145 4.13 -0.55 -11.27
C ALA A 145 3.33 -1.86 -11.13
N ALA A 146 3.86 -3.00 -11.58
CA ALA A 146 3.19 -4.30 -11.51
C ALA A 146 2.70 -4.68 -10.10
N PRO A 147 3.53 -4.64 -9.04
CA PRO A 147 3.05 -4.92 -7.69
C PRO A 147 2.05 -3.86 -7.19
N LEU A 148 2.16 -2.59 -7.58
CA LEU A 148 1.15 -1.56 -7.23
C LEU A 148 -0.24 -1.87 -7.81
N LEU A 149 -0.27 -2.38 -9.04
CA LEU A 149 -1.51 -2.82 -9.68
C LEU A 149 -2.10 -4.04 -8.98
N ALA A 150 -1.25 -5.02 -8.67
CA ALA A 150 -1.66 -6.23 -7.97
C ALA A 150 -2.22 -5.92 -6.57
N LEU A 151 -1.55 -5.04 -5.82
CA LEU A 151 -2.00 -4.60 -4.49
C LEU A 151 -3.35 -3.90 -4.56
N TYR A 152 -3.59 -3.11 -5.61
CA TYR A 152 -4.89 -2.48 -5.81
C TYR A 152 -6.00 -3.50 -6.08
N GLU A 153 -5.71 -4.52 -6.88
CA GLU A 153 -6.67 -5.59 -7.14
C GLU A 153 -7.01 -6.36 -5.86
N ILE A 154 -6.00 -6.70 -5.06
CA ILE A 154 -6.16 -7.29 -3.73
C ILE A 154 -7.01 -6.36 -2.85
N GLY A 155 -6.76 -5.05 -2.90
CA GLY A 155 -7.55 -4.06 -2.17
C GLY A 155 -9.02 -4.02 -2.58
N ILE A 156 -9.33 -4.13 -3.87
CA ILE A 156 -10.73 -4.21 -4.34
C ILE A 156 -11.42 -5.46 -3.81
N PHE A 157 -10.71 -6.59 -3.81
CA PHE A 157 -11.21 -7.86 -3.30
C PHE A 157 -11.50 -7.77 -1.79
N LEU A 158 -10.57 -7.21 -1.02
CA LEU A 158 -10.75 -6.97 0.43
C LEU A 158 -11.91 -6.01 0.70
N ALA A 159 -12.04 -4.93 -0.07
CA ALA A 159 -13.15 -3.99 0.04
C ALA A 159 -14.51 -4.64 -0.25
N TRP A 160 -14.56 -5.61 -1.17
CA TRP A 160 -15.77 -6.38 -1.44
C TRP A 160 -16.14 -7.31 -0.27
N LEU A 161 -15.13 -7.96 0.33
CA LEU A 161 -15.32 -8.81 1.51
C LEU A 161 -15.85 -8.00 2.70
N ALA A 162 -15.27 -6.81 2.95
CA ALA A 162 -15.72 -5.87 3.97
C ALA A 162 -17.20 -5.46 3.76
N GLY A 163 -17.56 -5.09 2.53
CA GLY A 163 -18.93 -4.72 2.20
C GLY A 163 -19.96 -5.83 2.45
N ARG A 164 -19.58 -7.10 2.21
CA ARG A 164 -20.42 -8.27 2.52
C ARG A 164 -20.56 -8.53 4.02
N ALA A 165 -19.48 -8.38 4.79
CA ALA A 165 -19.52 -8.54 6.24
C ALA A 165 -20.49 -7.54 6.88
N ARG A 166 -20.42 -6.27 6.48
CA ARG A 166 -21.32 -5.21 6.95
C ARG A 166 -22.80 -5.48 6.61
N GLN A 167 -23.08 -6.00 5.41
CA GLN A 167 -24.45 -6.34 5.02
C GLN A 167 -25.04 -7.47 5.87
N ARG A 168 -24.22 -8.43 6.32
CA ARG A 168 -24.67 -9.51 7.21
C ARG A 168 -25.02 -9.01 8.60
N GLU A 169 -24.16 -8.18 9.19
CA GLU A 169 -24.41 -7.57 10.50
C GLU A 169 -25.70 -6.72 10.49
N GLY A 170 -25.93 -5.94 9.43
CA GLY A 170 -27.16 -5.17 9.29
C GLY A 170 -28.43 -6.03 9.17
N ASN A 171 -28.33 -7.21 8.55
CA ASN A 171 -29.47 -8.12 8.37
C ASN A 171 -29.78 -8.92 9.64
N GLU A 172 -28.76 -9.25 10.46
CA GLU A 172 -28.93 -9.90 11.76
C GLU A 172 -29.57 -8.96 12.80
N ILE A 173 -29.22 -7.67 12.78
CA ILE A 173 -29.87 -6.68 13.68
C ILE A 173 -31.34 -6.47 13.28
N ALA A 174 -31.66 -6.49 11.98
CA ALA A 174 -33.02 -6.33 11.48
C ALA A 174 -33.91 -7.58 11.68
N SER A 175 -33.33 -8.76 11.96
CA SER A 175 -34.08 -10.00 12.21
C SER A 175 -34.33 -10.28 13.68
N LEU A 176 -33.82 -9.43 14.60
CA LEU A 176 -34.19 -9.51 16.01
C LEU A 176 -35.67 -9.12 16.16
N PRO A 177 -36.51 -9.93 16.80
CA PRO A 177 -37.89 -9.57 17.08
C PRO A 177 -37.90 -8.25 17.85
N GLU A 178 -38.64 -7.25 17.36
CA GLU A 178 -38.95 -6.07 18.17
C GLU A 178 -39.56 -6.58 19.48
N GLY A 179 -38.86 -6.34 20.59
CA GLY A 179 -39.25 -6.84 21.90
C GLY A 179 -40.70 -6.49 22.21
N GLN A 180 -41.50 -7.53 22.44
CA GLN A 180 -42.61 -7.49 23.38
C GLN A 180 -42.06 -7.41 24.80
#